data_AF-A0A8T9T273-F1
#
_entry.id   AF-A0A8T9T273-F1
#
_cell.length_a   1.000
_cell.length_b   1.000
_cell.length_c   1.000
_cell.angle_alpha   90.00
_cell.angle_beta   90.00
_cell.angle_gamma   90.00
#
_symmetry.space_group_name_H-M   'P 1'
#
loop_
_entity.id
_entity.type
_entity.pdbx_description
1 polymer ?
#
loop_
_entity_poly.entity_id
_entity_poly.type
_entity_poly.pdbx_seq_one_letter_code
_entity_poly.pdbx_strand_id
1 'polypeptide(L)'
;MALTHSGWAQNWSGLAHSNYGGTQNIYLNPASLADSRHAAYLNLGSGNATFYNTYLQLELPSSPLKFLRSGQELREQYLQEQGGGGPYFATFMGEARLPSLMLAVGKQQGIAFTNRVRVFAQANNVSENLARVARYGLDDANSLGLSNDNNFTLSAGAYHEFAFSYARTFTANQTHFWKGGITAKYLVGLAGGYLQSEGTGYQVYNEDSVQLRNANLNYGFTNPELYDQQDFSVGSLYGKQRLGRGVGFDVGVAYEWRPDHDQYEYQMDGRTWEDATHNKYRLRLGLALTDIGAIRYNNAQYVRQARVANSQTLQLGQLDTVQIRNADDIAPTLDRLVGLSEQSQRFTTYLPTTLRLSADYRLANHVYAGLQWTQSLLPERTIGQRSISSLVLTPRLEFSHVEVAVPVLLTNRYRSLQLGAMVRLGPLLIGSDNLGGLLGLTATTGADVYVGLGLALHKKRLKDRDKDGVSNKLDKCPKVKGTWALQGCPDQDGDGIADAADACPTEAGPSENKGCPLPATEQSAPVVPASTPEPTTPTQPEQTVAPTPPATPTPPATPTPEQPLPIPTTAPTPPTDLP
;
A
#
# COMPACT_ATOMS: atom_id res chain seq x y z
N MET A 1 22.96 -20.11 -14.60
CA MET A 1 21.94 -19.63 -13.63
C MET A 1 20.61 -20.24 -14.03
N ALA A 2 19.99 -21.06 -13.19
CA ALA A 2 18.65 -21.62 -13.45
C ALA A 2 17.61 -20.84 -12.64
N LEU A 3 16.53 -20.40 -13.28
CA LEU A 3 15.42 -19.67 -12.66
C LEU A 3 14.23 -20.61 -12.46
N THR A 4 14.24 -21.32 -11.34
CA THR A 4 13.31 -22.41 -11.01
C THR A 4 13.12 -22.47 -9.49
N HIS A 5 11.92 -22.54 -8.91
CA HIS A 5 10.54 -22.48 -9.45
C HIS A 5 9.75 -21.29 -8.81
N SER A 6 8.41 -21.33 -8.71
CA SER A 6 7.60 -20.22 -8.12
C SER A 6 6.13 -20.56 -7.80
N GLY A 7 5.58 -19.96 -6.72
CA GLY A 7 4.21 -20.14 -6.18
C GLY A 7 3.31 -18.88 -6.17
N TRP A 8 2.02 -19.01 -5.77
CA TRP A 8 0.88 -18.09 -6.08
C TRP A 8 -0.23 -18.13 -4.98
N ALA A 9 -0.93 -17.09 -4.44
CA ALA A 9 -1.04 -15.61 -4.68
C ALA A 9 -1.25 -14.73 -3.40
N GLN A 10 -1.19 -13.38 -3.49
CA GLN A 10 -1.33 -12.42 -2.34
C GLN A 10 -2.21 -11.16 -2.52
N ASN A 11 -2.51 -10.70 -3.74
CA ASN A 11 -3.03 -9.34 -3.97
C ASN A 11 -4.57 -9.26 -3.88
N TRP A 12 -5.14 -8.05 -3.81
CA TRP A 12 -6.58 -7.81 -4.04
C TRP A 12 -6.72 -7.22 -5.45
N SER A 13 -6.56 -8.06 -6.47
CA SER A 13 -6.14 -7.59 -7.80
C SER A 13 -7.20 -6.79 -8.54
N GLY A 14 -8.48 -6.97 -8.20
CA GLY A 14 -9.56 -6.09 -8.66
C GLY A 14 -9.42 -4.63 -8.21
N LEU A 15 -8.80 -4.35 -7.05
CA LEU A 15 -8.58 -2.99 -6.54
C LEU A 15 -7.26 -2.35 -6.97
N ALA A 16 -6.34 -3.10 -7.56
CA ALA A 16 -4.91 -2.74 -7.65
C ALA A 16 -4.59 -1.38 -8.32
N HIS A 17 -5.53 -0.85 -9.09
CA HIS A 17 -5.42 0.43 -9.79
C HIS A 17 -6.58 1.40 -9.49
N SER A 18 -7.48 1.07 -8.57
CA SER A 18 -8.60 1.93 -8.17
C SER A 18 -8.12 3.31 -7.72
N ASN A 19 -8.68 4.40 -8.25
CA ASN A 19 -8.35 5.75 -7.74
C ASN A 19 -9.07 6.09 -6.42
N TYR A 20 -9.98 5.20 -5.96
CA TYR A 20 -10.76 5.37 -4.74
C TYR A 20 -10.51 4.27 -3.69
N GLY A 21 -9.61 3.32 -3.96
CA GLY A 21 -9.23 2.20 -3.07
C GLY A 21 -8.61 2.58 -1.70
N GLY A 22 -8.39 3.87 -1.42
CA GLY A 22 -8.00 4.36 -0.11
C GLY A 22 -6.66 3.79 0.37
N THR A 23 -6.62 3.33 1.62
CA THR A 23 -5.42 2.70 2.22
C THR A 23 -4.96 1.44 1.49
N GLN A 24 -5.84 0.76 0.76
CA GLN A 24 -5.54 -0.54 0.15
C GLN A 24 -4.48 -0.45 -0.95
N ASN A 25 -4.38 0.70 -1.63
CA ASN A 25 -3.40 0.95 -2.69
C ASN A 25 -1.96 1.12 -2.14
N ILE A 26 -1.82 1.51 -0.88
CA ILE A 26 -0.53 1.85 -0.26
C ILE A 26 0.35 0.60 -0.16
N TYR A 27 -0.23 -0.55 0.15
CA TYR A 27 0.45 -1.86 0.18
C TYR A 27 0.95 -2.35 -1.20
N LEU A 28 0.50 -1.74 -2.30
CA LEU A 28 0.88 -2.09 -3.67
C LEU A 28 1.88 -1.09 -4.25
N ASN A 29 1.67 0.21 -4.01
CA ASN A 29 2.63 1.26 -4.32
C ASN A 29 2.38 2.48 -3.39
N PRO A 30 3.31 2.83 -2.49
CA PRO A 30 3.12 3.94 -1.56
C PRO A 30 2.99 5.31 -2.27
N ALA A 31 3.44 5.47 -3.53
CA ALA A 31 3.21 6.69 -4.31
C ALA A 31 1.72 7.00 -4.57
N SER A 32 0.83 6.01 -4.46
CA SER A 32 -0.62 6.17 -4.62
C SER A 32 -1.27 7.11 -3.59
N LEU A 33 -0.58 7.36 -2.47
CA LEU A 33 -0.98 8.28 -1.42
C LEU A 33 -0.90 9.77 -1.85
N ALA A 34 -0.10 10.10 -2.88
CA ALA A 34 0.04 11.46 -3.40
C ALA A 34 -1.06 11.83 -4.42
N ASP A 35 -1.65 13.02 -4.28
CA ASP A 35 -2.83 13.46 -5.07
C ASP A 35 -3.98 12.42 -5.03
N SER A 36 -4.27 11.91 -3.82
CA SER A 36 -5.47 11.11 -3.56
C SER A 36 -6.76 11.91 -3.84
N ARG A 37 -7.81 11.23 -4.32
CA ARG A 37 -9.19 11.76 -4.46
C ARG A 37 -9.90 11.90 -3.10
N HIS A 38 -9.36 11.27 -2.05
CA HIS A 38 -9.83 11.40 -0.67
C HIS A 38 -9.11 12.54 0.04
N ALA A 39 -9.84 13.30 0.86
CA ALA A 39 -9.28 14.23 1.85
C ALA A 39 -8.87 13.46 3.12
N ALA A 40 -9.73 12.52 3.54
CA ALA A 40 -9.43 11.51 4.53
C ALA A 40 -10.06 10.16 4.14
N TYR A 41 -9.43 9.05 4.51
CA TYR A 41 -9.97 7.71 4.35
C TYR A 41 -9.66 6.89 5.61
N LEU A 42 -10.68 6.24 6.18
CA LEU A 42 -10.58 5.41 7.37
C LEU A 42 -11.00 3.98 7.02
N ASN A 43 -10.05 3.05 6.93
CA ASN A 43 -10.36 1.62 6.99
C ASN A 43 -10.89 1.33 8.40
N LEU A 44 -12.10 0.77 8.52
CA LEU A 44 -12.66 0.31 9.80
C LEU A 44 -12.21 -1.13 10.08
N GLY A 45 -12.21 -1.96 9.04
CA GLY A 45 -11.75 -3.33 9.08
C GLY A 45 -11.88 -3.95 7.70
N SER A 46 -10.86 -4.67 7.25
CA SER A 46 -10.88 -5.38 5.98
C SER A 46 -9.89 -6.55 5.99
N GLY A 47 -10.02 -7.49 5.08
CA GLY A 47 -9.16 -8.67 5.07
C GLY A 47 -9.43 -9.64 3.94
N ASN A 48 -8.56 -10.64 3.81
CA ASN A 48 -8.70 -11.72 2.86
C ASN A 48 -8.25 -13.06 3.44
N ALA A 49 -8.79 -14.13 2.87
CA ALA A 49 -8.27 -15.48 2.97
C ALA A 49 -7.98 -16.00 1.56
N THR A 50 -6.86 -16.69 1.38
CA THR A 50 -6.37 -17.18 0.09
C THR A 50 -5.70 -18.54 0.29
N PHE A 51 -6.23 -19.57 -0.37
CA PHE A 51 -5.62 -20.90 -0.45
C PHE A 51 -5.35 -21.24 -1.91
N TYR A 52 -4.16 -21.73 -2.25
CA TYR A 52 -3.82 -22.17 -3.60
C TYR A 52 -2.68 -23.19 -3.54
N ASN A 53 -2.79 -24.27 -4.31
CA ASN A 53 -1.78 -25.31 -4.42
C ASN A 53 -1.55 -25.76 -5.88
N THR A 54 -0.39 -26.35 -6.16
CA THR A 54 -0.03 -26.90 -7.49
C THR A 54 -0.58 -28.31 -7.76
N TYR A 55 -0.93 -29.06 -6.72
CA TYR A 55 -0.91 -30.52 -6.72
C TYR A 55 -2.31 -31.14 -6.79
N LEU A 56 -3.32 -30.48 -6.23
CA LEU A 56 -4.71 -30.93 -6.21
C LEU A 56 -5.62 -29.93 -6.93
N GLN A 57 -6.44 -30.46 -7.82
CA GLN A 57 -7.54 -29.74 -8.48
C GLN A 57 -8.88 -30.29 -7.96
N LEU A 58 -9.80 -29.39 -7.61
CA LEU A 58 -11.17 -29.75 -7.24
C LEU A 58 -12.03 -29.91 -8.50
N GLU A 59 -12.52 -31.13 -8.71
CA GLU A 59 -13.41 -31.52 -9.81
C GLU A 59 -14.75 -32.00 -9.24
N LEU A 60 -15.74 -31.11 -9.26
CA LEU A 60 -17.08 -31.39 -8.72
C LEU A 60 -17.91 -32.19 -9.74
N PRO A 61 -18.81 -33.10 -9.27
CA PRO A 61 -19.63 -33.95 -10.14
C PRO A 61 -20.75 -33.18 -10.89
N SER A 62 -20.86 -31.87 -10.65
CA SER A 62 -21.69 -30.94 -11.41
C SER A 62 -21.16 -29.51 -11.22
N SER A 63 -21.71 -28.53 -11.94
CA SER A 63 -21.27 -27.14 -11.80
C SER A 63 -21.36 -26.65 -10.33
N PRO A 64 -20.42 -25.83 -9.84
CA PRO A 64 -20.31 -25.53 -8.41
C PRO A 64 -21.60 -24.97 -7.80
N LEU A 65 -22.33 -24.12 -8.52
CA LEU A 65 -23.61 -23.59 -8.06
C LEU A 65 -24.70 -24.67 -7.92
N LYS A 66 -24.68 -25.73 -8.74
CA LYS A 66 -25.59 -26.87 -8.63
C LYS A 66 -25.17 -27.80 -7.49
N PHE A 67 -23.87 -28.01 -7.30
CA PHE A 67 -23.32 -28.76 -6.17
C PHE A 67 -23.65 -28.10 -4.82
N LEU A 68 -23.40 -26.79 -4.67
CA LEU A 68 -23.77 -26.04 -3.46
C LEU A 68 -25.28 -26.09 -3.18
N ARG A 69 -26.12 -26.05 -4.22
CA ARG A 69 -27.59 -26.17 -4.08
C ARG A 69 -28.09 -27.59 -3.81
N SER A 70 -27.28 -28.63 -4.05
CA SER A 70 -27.68 -30.02 -3.80
C SER A 70 -27.45 -30.45 -2.34
N GLY A 71 -26.72 -29.65 -1.55
CA GLY A 71 -26.37 -30.00 -0.17
C GLY A 71 -25.40 -31.18 -0.06
N GLN A 72 -24.75 -31.59 -1.15
CA GLN A 72 -23.76 -32.66 -1.13
C GLN A 72 -22.48 -32.22 -0.43
N GLU A 73 -21.97 -33.09 0.44
CA GLU A 73 -20.68 -32.90 1.11
C GLU A 73 -19.51 -33.07 0.13
N LEU A 74 -18.44 -32.31 0.36
CA LEU A 74 -17.17 -32.49 -0.36
C LEU A 74 -16.54 -33.82 0.04
N ARG A 75 -16.22 -34.65 -0.97
CA ARG A 75 -15.55 -35.95 -0.81
C ARG A 75 -14.16 -35.89 -1.43
N GLU A 76 -13.22 -36.63 -0.86
CA GLU A 76 -11.82 -36.69 -1.30
C GLU A 76 -11.65 -37.12 -2.76
N GLN A 77 -12.56 -37.96 -3.27
CA GLN A 77 -12.65 -38.37 -4.68
C GLN A 77 -12.81 -37.18 -5.67
N TYR A 78 -13.24 -36.01 -5.20
CA TYR A 78 -13.33 -34.79 -6.00
C TYR A 78 -12.00 -34.02 -6.06
N LEU A 79 -10.98 -34.41 -5.30
CA LEU A 79 -9.64 -33.83 -5.34
C LEU A 79 -8.74 -34.71 -6.22
N GLN A 80 -8.44 -34.27 -7.43
CA GLN A 80 -7.65 -34.98 -8.42
C GLN A 80 -6.19 -34.50 -8.43
N GLU A 81 -5.26 -35.45 -8.58
CA GLU A 81 -3.82 -35.14 -8.65
C GLU A 81 -3.45 -34.47 -9.99
N GLN A 82 -2.74 -33.35 -9.90
CA GLN A 82 -2.14 -32.64 -11.03
C GLN A 82 -0.81 -33.32 -11.38
N GLY A 83 -0.85 -34.35 -12.23
CA GLY A 83 0.34 -35.07 -12.67
C GLY A 83 1.37 -34.16 -13.37
N GLY A 84 2.66 -34.41 -13.14
CA GLY A 84 3.73 -33.65 -13.80
C GLY A 84 5.16 -33.86 -13.29
N GLY A 85 5.41 -34.75 -12.32
CA GLY A 85 6.76 -35.02 -11.78
C GLY A 85 7.25 -33.99 -10.74
N GLY A 86 6.45 -32.97 -10.44
CA GLY A 86 6.81 -31.89 -9.51
C GLY A 86 7.93 -30.95 -10.02
N PRO A 87 8.51 -30.13 -9.13
CA PRO A 87 8.14 -29.95 -7.74
C PRO A 87 6.84 -29.15 -7.56
N TYR A 88 6.19 -29.37 -6.43
CA TYR A 88 4.90 -28.82 -6.03
C TYR A 88 5.06 -27.71 -4.97
N PHE A 89 4.03 -26.87 -4.85
CA PHE A 89 3.92 -25.72 -3.96
C PHE A 89 2.48 -25.62 -3.41
N ALA A 90 2.34 -25.19 -2.16
CA ALA A 90 1.06 -24.85 -1.56
C ALA A 90 1.17 -23.58 -0.70
N THR A 91 0.10 -22.78 -0.64
CA THR A 91 -0.02 -21.65 0.27
C THR A 91 -1.41 -21.55 0.85
N PHE A 92 -1.48 -21.32 2.16
CA PHE A 92 -2.56 -20.61 2.81
C PHE A 92 -2.05 -19.24 3.24
N MET A 93 -2.89 -18.22 3.09
CA MET A 93 -2.65 -16.87 3.57
C MET A 93 -3.94 -16.23 4.09
N GLY A 94 -3.84 -15.59 5.25
CA GLY A 94 -4.83 -14.67 5.79
C GLY A 94 -4.22 -13.29 6.04
N GLU A 95 -4.98 -12.23 5.79
CA GLU A 95 -4.58 -10.87 6.16
C GLU A 95 -5.78 -10.12 6.75
N ALA A 96 -5.60 -9.52 7.91
CA ALA A 96 -6.60 -8.70 8.61
C ALA A 96 -6.05 -7.28 8.79
N ARG A 97 -6.55 -6.34 7.99
CA ARG A 97 -6.21 -4.91 8.01
C ARG A 97 -7.10 -4.21 9.03
N LEU A 98 -6.50 -3.87 10.16
CA LEU A 98 -7.14 -3.25 11.32
C LEU A 98 -7.39 -1.74 11.07
N PRO A 99 -8.05 -1.00 11.99
CA PRO A 99 -8.32 0.42 11.82
C PRO A 99 -7.09 1.21 11.35
N SER A 100 -7.21 1.84 10.18
CA SER A 100 -6.10 2.48 9.47
C SER A 100 -6.56 3.80 8.86
N LEU A 101 -5.76 4.86 9.02
CA LEU A 101 -6.11 6.23 8.65
C LEU A 101 -5.16 6.78 7.59
N MET A 102 -5.74 7.35 6.54
CA MET A 102 -5.06 8.05 5.44
C MET A 102 -5.57 9.49 5.37
N LEU A 103 -4.67 10.46 5.28
CA LEU A 103 -4.97 11.90 5.21
C LEU A 103 -4.22 12.54 4.04
N ALA A 104 -4.92 13.37 3.26
CA ALA A 104 -4.30 14.25 2.28
C ALA A 104 -3.79 15.53 2.96
N VAL A 105 -2.51 15.85 2.78
CA VAL A 105 -1.88 17.03 3.36
C VAL A 105 -1.72 18.08 2.25
N GLY A 106 -2.66 19.02 2.20
CA GLY A 106 -2.77 19.99 1.11
C GLY A 106 -3.14 19.35 -0.24
N LYS A 107 -2.67 19.97 -1.35
CA LYS A 107 -2.92 19.47 -2.71
C LYS A 107 -2.04 18.27 -3.08
N GLN A 108 -0.78 18.28 -2.67
CA GLN A 108 0.31 17.48 -3.27
C GLN A 108 0.88 16.36 -2.39
N GLN A 109 0.52 16.28 -1.11
CA GLN A 109 1.11 15.33 -0.16
C GLN A 109 0.04 14.45 0.49
N GLY A 110 0.46 13.33 1.06
CA GLY A 110 -0.38 12.48 1.90
C GLY A 110 0.43 11.73 2.95
N ILE A 111 -0.21 11.47 4.08
CA ILE A 111 0.29 10.61 5.16
C ILE A 111 -0.71 9.49 5.43
N ALA A 112 -0.22 8.33 5.85
CA ALA A 112 -1.08 7.27 6.36
C ALA A 112 -0.43 6.53 7.52
N PHE A 113 -1.25 6.16 8.50
CA PHE A 113 -0.96 5.09 9.45
C PHE A 113 -1.81 3.89 9.06
N THR A 114 -1.14 2.77 8.78
CA THR A 114 -1.78 1.51 8.40
C THR A 114 -1.34 0.40 9.34
N ASN A 115 -2.26 -0.54 9.57
CA ASN A 115 -2.05 -1.64 10.49
C ASN A 115 -2.65 -2.92 9.90
N ARG A 116 -1.91 -4.02 9.95
CA ARG A 116 -2.40 -5.34 9.56
C ARG A 116 -1.77 -6.48 10.36
N VAL A 117 -2.55 -7.52 10.61
CA VAL A 117 -2.04 -8.84 11.00
C VAL A 117 -2.03 -9.72 9.75
N ARG A 118 -0.94 -10.47 9.54
CA ARG A 118 -0.79 -11.43 8.43
C ARG A 118 -0.52 -12.82 9.02
N VAL A 119 -1.17 -13.83 8.46
CA VAL A 119 -1.00 -15.24 8.79
C VAL A 119 -0.68 -15.98 7.50
N PHE A 120 0.28 -16.91 7.51
CA PHE A 120 0.63 -17.69 6.35
C PHE A 120 1.05 -19.12 6.74
N ALA A 121 0.86 -20.05 5.82
CA ALA A 121 1.49 -21.36 5.82
C ALA A 121 1.84 -21.70 4.36
N GLN A 122 3.10 -21.99 4.08
CA GLN A 122 3.61 -22.22 2.72
C GLN A 122 4.48 -23.46 2.67
N ALA A 123 4.26 -24.27 1.63
CA ALA A 123 5.10 -25.39 1.25
C ALA A 123 5.75 -25.07 -0.10
N ASN A 124 7.08 -25.06 -0.16
CA ASN A 124 7.85 -24.81 -1.37
C ASN A 124 8.66 -26.05 -1.74
N ASN A 125 8.81 -26.31 -3.04
CA ASN A 125 9.67 -27.34 -3.61
C ASN A 125 9.42 -28.77 -3.08
N VAL A 126 8.15 -29.16 -2.95
CA VAL A 126 7.69 -30.48 -2.48
C VAL A 126 7.79 -31.52 -3.62
N SER A 127 8.34 -32.71 -3.37
CA SER A 127 8.41 -33.77 -4.40
C SER A 127 7.05 -34.46 -4.59
N GLU A 128 6.85 -35.15 -5.72
CA GLU A 128 5.60 -35.90 -5.96
C GLU A 128 5.36 -36.98 -4.90
N ASN A 129 6.41 -37.73 -4.56
CA ASN A 129 6.33 -38.79 -3.56
C ASN A 129 5.97 -38.20 -2.17
N LEU A 130 6.58 -37.07 -1.79
CA LEU A 130 6.25 -36.40 -0.51
C LEU A 130 4.83 -35.81 -0.51
N ALA A 131 4.34 -35.33 -1.65
CA ALA A 131 2.97 -34.85 -1.80
C ALA A 131 1.93 -35.99 -1.72
N ARG A 132 2.28 -37.20 -2.19
CA ARG A 132 1.47 -38.42 -1.99
C ARG A 132 1.46 -38.89 -0.53
N VAL A 133 2.63 -38.93 0.14
CA VAL A 133 2.70 -39.22 1.59
C VAL A 133 1.82 -38.27 2.40
N ALA A 134 1.89 -36.96 2.10
CA ALA A 134 1.07 -35.95 2.77
C ALA A 134 -0.43 -35.99 2.42
N ARG A 135 -0.85 -36.85 1.48
CA ARG A 135 -2.26 -37.03 1.05
C ARG A 135 -2.85 -38.35 1.53
N TYR A 136 -2.10 -39.44 1.46
CA TYR A 136 -2.58 -40.80 1.74
C TYR A 136 -2.08 -41.36 3.09
N GLY A 137 -1.22 -40.63 3.80
CA GLY A 137 -0.61 -41.12 5.04
C GLY A 137 0.61 -42.03 4.78
N LEU A 138 1.05 -42.74 5.82
CA LEU A 138 2.21 -43.62 5.77
C LEU A 138 1.85 -45.02 5.25
N ASP A 139 0.70 -45.53 5.65
CA ASP A 139 0.17 -46.88 5.35
C ASP A 139 0.15 -47.13 3.83
N ASP A 140 -0.59 -46.30 3.09
CA ASP A 140 -0.66 -46.34 1.63
C ASP A 140 0.69 -46.02 0.98
N ALA A 141 1.45 -45.05 1.52
CA ALA A 141 2.74 -44.65 0.98
C ALA A 141 3.81 -45.75 1.06
N ASN A 142 3.73 -46.62 2.07
CA ASN A 142 4.54 -47.83 2.19
C ASN A 142 4.17 -48.82 1.07
N SER A 143 2.88 -49.07 0.85
CA SER A 143 2.43 -49.97 -0.23
C SER A 143 2.83 -49.48 -1.62
N LEU A 144 2.91 -48.16 -1.81
CA LEU A 144 3.36 -47.48 -3.02
C LEU A 144 4.90 -47.38 -3.14
N GLY A 145 5.67 -47.89 -2.17
CA GLY A 145 7.15 -47.90 -2.20
C GLY A 145 7.80 -46.51 -2.19
N LEU A 146 7.12 -45.50 -1.63
CA LEU A 146 7.53 -44.10 -1.78
C LEU A 146 8.83 -43.79 -1.01
N SER A 147 9.88 -43.54 -1.79
CA SER A 147 11.16 -43.01 -1.33
C SER A 147 11.70 -41.99 -2.34
N ASN A 148 12.45 -40.99 -1.87
CA ASN A 148 13.20 -40.05 -2.71
C ASN A 148 14.13 -39.17 -1.84
N ASP A 149 14.99 -38.38 -2.47
CA ASP A 149 15.65 -37.24 -1.84
C ASP A 149 14.75 -35.99 -1.98
N ASN A 150 14.53 -35.26 -0.89
CA ASN A 150 13.66 -34.08 -0.90
C ASN A 150 14.44 -32.77 -0.62
N ASN A 151 14.03 -31.69 -1.28
CA ASN A 151 14.60 -30.35 -1.14
C ASN A 151 13.53 -29.30 -0.77
N PHE A 152 12.60 -29.68 0.11
CA PHE A 152 11.43 -28.85 0.43
C PHE A 152 11.72 -27.74 1.44
N THR A 153 10.85 -26.73 1.51
CA THR A 153 10.81 -25.75 2.59
C THR A 153 9.37 -25.46 2.98
N LEU A 154 8.99 -25.90 4.18
CA LEU A 154 7.77 -25.49 4.86
C LEU A 154 8.07 -24.23 5.68
N SER A 155 7.15 -23.26 5.69
CA SER A 155 7.22 -22.07 6.53
C SER A 155 5.81 -21.57 6.86
N ALA A 156 5.53 -21.41 8.15
CA ALA A 156 4.28 -20.87 8.66
C ALA A 156 4.55 -19.76 9.68
N GLY A 157 3.55 -18.91 9.93
CA GLY A 157 3.66 -17.89 10.96
C GLY A 157 2.53 -16.87 10.93
N ALA A 158 2.54 -16.04 11.97
CA ALA A 158 1.66 -14.90 12.14
C ALA A 158 2.49 -13.69 12.57
N TYR A 159 2.23 -12.52 11.99
CA TYR A 159 2.90 -11.29 12.39
C TYR A 159 2.02 -10.05 12.26
N HIS A 160 2.26 -9.08 13.14
CA HIS A 160 1.59 -7.78 13.18
C HIS A 160 2.52 -6.73 12.56
N GLU A 161 2.01 -5.96 11.62
CA GLU A 161 2.69 -4.86 10.94
C GLU A 161 2.03 -3.52 11.31
N PHE A 162 2.82 -2.62 11.88
CA PHE A 162 2.49 -1.21 12.06
C PHE A 162 3.27 -0.40 11.03
N ALA A 163 2.59 0.35 10.18
CA ALA A 163 3.20 0.97 9.00
C ALA A 163 2.84 2.46 8.89
N PHE A 164 3.85 3.33 8.83
CA PHE A 164 3.68 4.75 8.53
C PHE A 164 4.16 5.04 7.12
N SER A 165 3.30 5.66 6.31
CA SER A 165 3.58 6.00 4.91
C SER A 165 3.51 7.50 4.67
N TYR A 166 4.43 8.00 3.84
CA TYR A 166 4.43 9.37 3.33
C TYR A 166 4.62 9.35 1.83
N ALA A 167 3.87 10.19 1.11
CA ALA A 167 4.04 10.38 -0.33
C ALA A 167 3.84 11.84 -0.74
N ARG A 168 4.53 12.25 -1.80
CA ARG A 168 4.36 13.56 -2.43
C ARG A 168 4.48 13.52 -3.95
N THR A 169 4.06 14.59 -4.58
CA THR A 169 4.33 14.88 -6.00
C THR A 169 5.67 15.61 -6.14
N PHE A 170 6.40 15.36 -7.23
CA PHE A 170 7.77 15.85 -7.41
C PHE A 170 7.95 16.79 -8.62
N THR A 171 7.06 16.75 -9.61
CA THR A 171 7.04 17.73 -10.72
C THR A 171 5.91 18.74 -10.58
N ALA A 172 6.17 19.98 -11.00
CA ALA A 172 5.16 21.04 -11.14
C ALA A 172 4.49 21.05 -12.53
N ASN A 173 5.03 20.28 -13.50
CA ASN A 173 4.42 20.10 -14.81
C ASN A 173 3.15 19.26 -14.68
N GLN A 174 2.02 19.82 -15.15
CA GLN A 174 0.72 19.17 -15.05
C GLN A 174 0.51 18.04 -16.07
N THR A 175 1.08 18.15 -17.28
CA THR A 175 1.00 17.10 -18.33
C THR A 175 1.82 15.85 -17.99
N HIS A 176 2.97 16.04 -17.33
CA HIS A 176 3.94 14.99 -16.97
C HIS A 176 4.16 14.96 -15.45
N PHE A 177 3.29 14.21 -14.76
CA PHE A 177 3.10 14.33 -13.32
C PHE A 177 3.74 13.17 -12.55
N TRP A 178 4.74 13.45 -11.72
CA TRP A 178 5.49 12.43 -10.98
C TRP A 178 5.12 12.39 -9.51
N LYS A 179 4.90 11.18 -8.99
CA LYS A 179 4.54 10.84 -7.61
C LYS A 179 5.59 9.88 -7.05
N GLY A 180 5.87 9.99 -5.76
CA GLY A 180 6.74 9.05 -5.05
C GLY A 180 6.36 8.93 -3.58
N GLY A 181 6.55 7.75 -3.00
CA GLY A 181 6.22 7.49 -1.61
C GLY A 181 7.09 6.41 -0.99
N ILE A 182 7.11 6.42 0.33
CA ILE A 182 7.82 5.47 1.19
C ILE A 182 6.91 5.00 2.32
N THR A 183 7.13 3.77 2.78
CA THR A 183 6.54 3.23 4.02
C THR A 183 7.66 2.75 4.93
N ALA A 184 7.60 3.09 6.21
CA ALA A 184 8.40 2.48 7.26
C ALA A 184 7.52 1.57 8.12
N LYS A 185 7.95 0.33 8.34
CA LYS A 185 7.19 -0.73 9.03
C LYS A 185 7.91 -1.19 10.30
N TYR A 186 7.18 -1.23 11.40
CA TYR A 186 7.56 -1.96 12.61
C TYR A 186 6.80 -3.28 12.66
N LEU A 187 7.50 -4.37 12.96
CA LEU A 187 6.98 -5.73 12.83
C LEU A 187 7.10 -6.48 14.16
N VAL A 188 6.05 -7.19 14.54
CA VAL A 188 5.99 -8.01 15.74
C VAL A 188 5.62 -9.43 15.34
N GLY A 189 6.50 -10.39 15.63
CA GLY A 189 6.27 -11.81 15.38
C GLY A 189 5.34 -12.39 16.44
N LEU A 190 4.18 -12.89 16.00
CA LEU A 190 3.17 -13.53 16.85
C LEU A 190 3.31 -15.06 16.83
N ALA A 191 3.71 -15.63 15.69
CA ALA A 191 4.10 -17.03 15.57
C ALA A 191 5.08 -17.18 14.40
N GLY A 192 6.01 -18.13 14.51
CA GLY A 192 6.88 -18.49 13.41
C GLY A 192 7.27 -19.96 13.52
N GLY A 193 7.23 -20.67 12.40
CA GLY A 193 7.63 -22.07 12.29
C GLY A 193 8.18 -22.35 10.91
N TYR A 194 9.24 -23.14 10.80
CA TYR A 194 9.73 -23.61 9.50
C TYR A 194 10.41 -24.97 9.62
N LEU A 195 10.37 -25.75 8.54
CA LEU A 195 11.10 -27.00 8.36
C LEU A 195 11.64 -27.03 6.93
N GLN A 196 12.95 -27.14 6.81
CA GLN A 196 13.67 -27.10 5.54
C GLN A 196 14.55 -28.34 5.39
N SER A 197 14.47 -28.98 4.23
CA SER A 197 15.32 -30.11 3.87
C SER A 197 16.26 -29.72 2.75
N GLU A 198 17.55 -30.02 2.93
CA GLU A 198 18.62 -29.80 1.97
C GLU A 198 19.23 -31.15 1.56
N GLY A 199 18.45 -31.97 0.83
CA GLY A 199 18.88 -33.26 0.30
C GLY A 199 18.66 -34.44 1.22
N THR A 200 17.71 -34.38 2.17
CA THR A 200 17.39 -35.54 3.00
C THR A 200 16.67 -36.59 2.18
N GLY A 201 17.27 -37.78 2.09
CA GLY A 201 16.62 -38.97 1.59
C GLY A 201 15.62 -39.50 2.62
N TYR A 202 14.46 -39.95 2.18
CA TYR A 202 13.51 -40.65 3.04
C TYR A 202 13.01 -41.94 2.37
N GLN A 203 12.57 -42.86 3.21
CA GLN A 203 11.83 -44.06 2.82
C GLN A 203 10.83 -44.38 3.92
N VAL A 204 9.57 -44.57 3.57
CA VAL A 204 8.59 -45.18 4.47
C VAL A 204 8.99 -46.65 4.66
N TYR A 205 9.03 -47.13 5.90
CA TYR A 205 9.48 -48.49 6.25
C TYR A 205 8.30 -49.39 6.61
N ASN A 206 7.30 -48.81 7.26
CA ASN A 206 6.01 -49.39 7.63
C ASN A 206 5.04 -48.25 8.00
N GLU A 207 3.84 -48.60 8.47
CA GLU A 207 2.81 -47.68 8.94
C GLU A 207 3.35 -46.70 10.01
N ASP A 208 4.10 -47.17 11.02
CA ASP A 208 4.56 -46.34 12.13
C ASP A 208 5.93 -45.65 11.95
N SER A 209 6.72 -45.97 10.91
CA SER A 209 8.09 -45.47 10.84
C SER A 209 8.64 -45.08 9.46
N VAL A 210 9.44 -44.02 9.47
CA VAL A 210 10.16 -43.46 8.33
C VAL A 210 11.66 -43.48 8.60
N GLN A 211 12.43 -44.02 7.65
CA GLN A 211 13.88 -43.96 7.67
C GLN A 211 14.37 -42.73 6.89
N LEU A 212 15.16 -41.88 7.55
CA LEU A 212 15.86 -40.75 6.95
C LEU A 212 17.31 -41.11 6.66
N ARG A 213 17.78 -40.87 5.44
CA ARG A 213 19.16 -41.07 4.97
C ARG A 213 19.80 -39.72 4.66
N ASN A 214 21.07 -39.54 5.00
CA ASN A 214 21.80 -38.28 4.81
C ASN A 214 21.00 -37.07 5.34
N ALA A 215 20.46 -37.20 6.55
CA ALA A 215 19.54 -36.23 7.13
C ALA A 215 20.22 -34.86 7.25
N ASN A 216 19.65 -33.89 6.55
CA ASN A 216 20.10 -32.50 6.51
C ASN A 216 18.85 -31.61 6.62
N LEU A 217 18.35 -31.48 7.85
CA LEU A 217 17.13 -30.77 8.20
C LEU A 217 17.46 -29.57 9.07
N ASN A 218 16.96 -28.40 8.69
CA ASN A 218 17.04 -27.17 9.47
C ASN A 218 15.62 -26.69 9.79
N TYR A 219 15.30 -26.47 11.06
CA TYR A 219 13.97 -26.07 11.49
C TYR A 219 14.04 -25.14 12.70
N GLY A 220 12.96 -24.41 12.93
CA GLY A 220 12.82 -23.57 14.11
C GLY A 220 11.39 -23.09 14.27
N PHE A 221 10.97 -22.95 15.53
CA PHE A 221 9.58 -22.64 15.88
C PHE A 221 9.48 -21.77 17.13
N THR A 222 8.33 -21.12 17.27
CA THR A 222 7.85 -20.47 18.49
C THR A 222 6.90 -21.42 19.21
N ASN A 223 7.25 -21.82 20.44
CA ASN A 223 6.43 -22.67 21.29
C ASN A 223 5.08 -21.96 21.63
N PRO A 224 3.93 -22.63 21.47
CA PRO A 224 2.60 -22.07 21.78
C PRO A 224 2.35 -21.78 23.26
N GLU A 225 3.10 -22.38 24.20
CA GLU A 225 2.94 -22.23 25.67
C GLU A 225 2.81 -20.77 26.16
N LEU A 226 3.35 -19.78 25.43
CA LEU A 226 3.18 -18.36 25.72
C LEU A 226 1.69 -17.94 25.78
N TYR A 227 0.83 -18.56 24.99
CA TYR A 227 -0.59 -18.22 24.89
C TYR A 227 -1.45 -18.85 25.99
N ASP A 228 -0.97 -19.93 26.62
CA ASP A 228 -1.64 -20.65 27.70
C ASP A 228 -1.29 -20.11 29.10
N GLN A 229 -0.40 -19.12 29.20
CA GLN A 229 0.01 -18.54 30.48
C GLN A 229 -1.12 -17.71 31.10
N GLN A 230 -1.35 -17.87 32.41
CA GLN A 230 -2.43 -17.17 33.12
C GLN A 230 -2.26 -15.64 33.18
N ASP A 231 -1.05 -15.12 32.97
CA ASP A 231 -0.74 -13.70 32.84
C ASP A 231 -0.74 -13.19 31.38
N PHE A 232 -1.03 -14.06 30.40
CA PHE A 232 -1.03 -13.67 28.99
C PHE A 232 -2.07 -12.57 28.72
N SER A 233 -1.60 -11.52 28.06
CA SER A 233 -2.45 -10.41 27.61
C SER A 233 -2.08 -10.01 26.19
N VAL A 234 -2.99 -9.30 25.51
CA VAL A 234 -2.67 -8.67 24.23
C VAL A 234 -1.46 -7.72 24.36
N GLY A 235 -1.21 -7.14 25.55
CA GLY A 235 -0.01 -6.32 25.82
C GLY A 235 1.31 -7.12 25.82
N SER A 236 1.28 -8.38 26.24
CA SER A 236 2.43 -9.29 26.31
C SER A 236 3.13 -9.46 24.95
N LEU A 237 2.33 -9.45 23.87
CA LEU A 237 2.77 -9.53 22.47
C LEU A 237 3.69 -8.38 22.04
N TYR A 238 3.59 -7.20 22.67
CA TYR A 238 4.39 -6.01 22.33
C TYR A 238 5.50 -5.74 23.36
N GLY A 239 5.31 -6.22 24.60
CA GLY A 239 6.19 -6.04 25.74
C GLY A 239 7.44 -6.94 25.76
N LYS A 240 7.72 -7.54 26.93
CA LYS A 240 8.90 -8.39 27.16
C LYS A 240 8.74 -9.82 26.63
N GLN A 241 7.52 -10.37 26.70
CA GLN A 241 7.19 -11.75 26.28
C GLN A 241 7.17 -11.95 24.75
N ARG A 242 7.16 -10.88 23.94
CA ARG A 242 7.13 -10.95 22.47
C ARG A 242 8.13 -11.94 21.86
N LEU A 243 7.69 -12.71 20.88
CA LEU A 243 8.46 -13.81 20.30
C LEU A 243 9.52 -13.33 19.29
N GLY A 244 9.17 -12.34 18.48
CA GLY A 244 10.08 -11.74 17.51
C GLY A 244 9.78 -10.27 17.23
N ARG A 245 10.79 -9.57 16.69
CA ARG A 245 10.68 -8.17 16.25
C ARG A 245 11.38 -7.97 14.90
N GLY A 246 10.88 -7.04 14.10
CA GLY A 246 11.44 -6.72 12.80
C GLY A 246 11.22 -5.28 12.39
N VAL A 247 11.86 -4.92 11.28
CA VAL A 247 11.58 -3.70 10.53
C VAL A 247 11.39 -4.04 9.07
N GLY A 248 10.60 -3.25 8.37
CA GLY A 248 10.40 -3.37 6.93
C GLY A 248 10.18 -2.03 6.25
N PHE A 249 10.30 -2.01 4.93
CA PHE A 249 10.21 -0.81 4.12
C PHE A 249 9.48 -1.08 2.80
N ASP A 250 8.73 -0.09 2.33
CA ASP A 250 8.28 0.00 0.94
C ASP A 250 8.82 1.27 0.31
N VAL A 251 9.11 1.23 -0.99
CA VAL A 251 9.41 2.40 -1.81
C VAL A 251 8.66 2.28 -3.13
N GLY A 252 8.12 3.40 -3.62
CA GLY A 252 7.38 3.40 -4.87
C GLY A 252 7.37 4.75 -5.57
N VAL A 253 7.25 4.69 -6.89
CA VAL A 253 7.17 5.82 -7.82
C VAL A 253 5.98 5.58 -8.74
N ALA A 254 5.30 6.64 -9.14
CA ALA A 254 4.32 6.61 -10.22
C ALA A 254 4.46 7.84 -11.12
N TYR A 255 4.20 7.64 -12.41
CA TYR A 255 4.17 8.65 -13.45
C TYR A 255 2.76 8.70 -14.03
N GLU A 256 2.17 9.88 -14.15
CA GLU A 256 0.86 10.11 -14.76
C GLU A 256 1.01 11.05 -15.97
N TRP A 257 0.58 10.58 -17.14
CA TRP A 257 0.41 11.39 -18.33
C TRP A 257 -1.02 11.95 -18.37
N ARG A 258 -1.11 13.28 -18.41
CA ARG A 258 -2.37 14.05 -18.31
C ARG A 258 -2.47 15.03 -19.49
N PRO A 259 -2.81 14.57 -20.71
CA PRO A 259 -2.87 15.45 -21.87
C PRO A 259 -3.92 16.55 -21.70
N ASP A 260 -5.09 16.19 -21.17
CA ASP A 260 -6.27 17.07 -21.07
C ASP A 260 -6.27 17.96 -19.80
N HIS A 261 -5.09 18.28 -19.23
CA HIS A 261 -5.00 18.77 -17.85
C HIS A 261 -5.78 20.06 -17.57
N ASP A 262 -5.81 20.99 -18.53
CA ASP A 262 -6.47 22.29 -18.46
C ASP A 262 -7.99 22.15 -18.20
N GLN A 263 -8.60 21.04 -18.64
CA GLN A 263 -10.03 20.76 -18.45
C GLN A 263 -10.41 20.51 -16.98
N TYR A 264 -9.42 20.27 -16.11
CA TYR A 264 -9.62 20.06 -14.68
C TYR A 264 -9.21 21.27 -13.85
N GLU A 265 -8.89 22.41 -14.47
CA GLU A 265 -8.67 23.68 -13.76
C GLU A 265 -9.93 24.56 -13.72
N TYR A 266 -10.07 25.36 -12.68
CA TYR A 266 -11.10 26.40 -12.58
C TYR A 266 -10.57 27.61 -11.80
N GLN A 267 -10.97 28.81 -12.22
CA GLN A 267 -10.75 30.02 -11.43
C GLN A 267 -11.76 30.08 -10.28
N MET A 268 -11.29 30.41 -9.07
CA MET A 268 -12.12 30.73 -7.92
C MET A 268 -11.33 31.54 -6.89
N ASP A 269 -11.96 32.51 -6.23
CA ASP A 269 -11.32 33.36 -5.20
C ASP A 269 -10.05 34.08 -5.73
N GLY A 270 -10.09 34.54 -6.98
CA GLY A 270 -8.95 35.17 -7.67
C GLY A 270 -7.75 34.25 -7.94
N ARG A 271 -7.94 32.92 -7.93
CA ARG A 271 -6.85 31.93 -8.06
C ARG A 271 -7.26 30.71 -8.90
N THR A 272 -6.28 30.09 -9.56
CA THR A 272 -6.48 28.79 -10.23
C THR A 272 -6.55 27.64 -9.23
N TRP A 273 -7.54 26.77 -9.38
CA TRP A 273 -7.74 25.55 -8.60
C TRP A 273 -7.82 24.32 -9.50
N GLU A 274 -7.04 23.29 -9.17
CA GLU A 274 -7.15 21.96 -9.76
C GLU A 274 -8.34 21.20 -9.12
N ASP A 275 -9.25 20.67 -9.92
CA ASP A 275 -10.39 19.88 -9.47
C ASP A 275 -9.95 18.46 -9.07
N ALA A 276 -9.70 18.29 -7.79
CA ALA A 276 -9.32 17.03 -7.19
C ALA A 276 -10.45 15.97 -7.12
N THR A 277 -11.67 16.26 -7.59
CA THR A 277 -12.76 15.26 -7.67
C THR A 277 -12.60 14.29 -8.84
N HIS A 278 -11.97 14.73 -9.92
CA HIS A 278 -11.83 13.99 -11.18
C HIS A 278 -10.50 13.22 -11.31
N ASN A 279 -10.53 12.14 -12.09
CA ASN A 279 -9.35 11.34 -12.43
C ASN A 279 -8.67 11.88 -13.70
N LYS A 280 -7.54 12.56 -13.50
CA LYS A 280 -6.89 13.47 -14.48
C LYS A 280 -5.98 12.80 -15.52
N TYR A 281 -5.55 11.55 -15.32
CA TYR A 281 -4.60 10.89 -16.24
C TYR A 281 -5.30 10.14 -17.38
N ARG A 282 -4.60 10.05 -18.52
CA ARG A 282 -4.91 9.13 -19.62
C ARG A 282 -4.14 7.82 -19.48
N LEU A 283 -2.87 7.89 -19.05
CA LEU A 283 -2.02 6.75 -18.70
C LEU A 283 -1.32 7.01 -17.36
N ARG A 284 -1.25 5.99 -16.51
CA ARG A 284 -0.43 5.96 -15.30
C ARG A 284 0.52 4.77 -15.34
N LEU A 285 1.81 5.00 -15.14
CA LEU A 285 2.83 3.95 -14.95
C LEU A 285 3.27 3.96 -13.48
N GLY A 286 3.66 2.80 -12.94
CA GLY A 286 4.13 2.71 -11.57
C GLY A 286 5.14 1.58 -11.34
N LEU A 287 6.15 1.87 -10.53
CA LEU A 287 7.19 0.96 -10.07
C LEU A 287 7.19 0.98 -8.54
N ALA A 288 7.14 -0.18 -7.90
CA ALA A 288 7.31 -0.29 -6.46
C ALA A 288 8.13 -1.52 -6.06
N LEU A 289 8.85 -1.37 -4.95
CA LEU A 289 9.52 -2.45 -4.24
C LEU A 289 8.93 -2.47 -2.82
N THR A 290 8.25 -3.57 -2.50
CA THR A 290 7.36 -3.69 -1.34
C THR A 290 7.74 -4.87 -0.45
N ASP A 291 7.39 -4.79 0.83
CA ASP A 291 7.68 -5.79 1.86
C ASP A 291 9.19 -6.13 1.96
N ILE A 292 10.07 -5.12 1.85
CA ILE A 292 11.51 -5.26 2.08
C ILE A 292 11.76 -5.37 3.59
N GLY A 293 12.07 -6.55 4.13
CA GLY A 293 12.36 -6.65 5.56
C GLY A 293 12.53 -8.06 6.12
N ALA A 294 12.64 -8.15 7.43
CA ALA A 294 12.70 -9.42 8.16
C ALA A 294 12.26 -9.27 9.62
N ILE A 295 11.76 -10.36 10.20
CA ILE A 295 11.43 -10.51 11.62
C ILE A 295 12.44 -11.48 12.24
N ARG A 296 13.13 -11.03 13.28
CA ARG A 296 14.03 -11.86 14.09
C ARG A 296 13.28 -12.37 15.32
N TYR A 297 13.14 -13.68 15.42
CA TYR A 297 12.68 -14.38 16.61
C TYR A 297 13.87 -14.61 17.52
N ASN A 298 13.78 -14.23 18.80
CA ASN A 298 14.90 -14.28 19.73
C ASN A 298 14.51 -14.36 21.22
N ASN A 299 13.28 -14.77 21.54
CA ASN A 299 12.87 -14.99 22.93
C ASN A 299 13.42 -16.35 23.43
N ALA A 300 14.36 -16.33 24.37
CA ALA A 300 15.02 -17.52 24.91
C ALA A 300 14.06 -18.59 25.46
N GLN A 301 12.94 -18.18 26.06
CA GLN A 301 11.97 -19.11 26.66
C GLN A 301 11.22 -19.89 25.59
N TYR A 302 10.74 -19.22 24.53
CA TYR A 302 9.78 -19.78 23.58
C TYR A 302 10.32 -20.04 22.16
N VAL A 303 11.53 -19.57 21.82
CA VAL A 303 12.12 -19.80 20.49
C VAL A 303 13.05 -21.01 20.53
N ARG A 304 12.85 -21.94 19.59
CA ARG A 304 13.75 -23.06 19.32
C ARG A 304 14.17 -23.05 17.86
N GLN A 305 15.38 -23.49 17.58
CA GLN A 305 15.93 -23.73 16.25
C GLN A 305 17.03 -24.77 16.35
N ALA A 306 17.04 -25.75 15.46
CA ALA A 306 18.07 -26.77 15.41
C ALA A 306 18.39 -27.21 13.98
N ARG A 307 19.57 -27.84 13.81
CA ARG A 307 19.99 -28.44 12.54
C ARG A 307 20.44 -29.88 12.73
N VAL A 308 19.61 -30.82 12.28
CA VAL A 308 20.00 -32.24 12.16
C VAL A 308 20.84 -32.39 10.90
N ALA A 309 22.13 -32.66 11.07
CA ALA A 309 23.08 -32.95 10.00
C ALA A 309 23.80 -34.28 10.32
N ASN A 310 23.33 -35.38 9.74
CA ASN A 310 23.81 -36.73 10.05
C ASN A 310 23.81 -37.62 8.80
N SER A 311 24.95 -38.27 8.52
CA SER A 311 25.15 -39.19 7.39
C SER A 311 24.68 -40.62 7.66
N GLN A 312 24.40 -40.98 8.91
CA GLN A 312 23.80 -42.27 9.26
C GLN A 312 22.31 -42.30 8.91
N THR A 313 21.72 -43.51 8.85
CA THR A 313 20.28 -43.66 8.71
C THR A 313 19.61 -43.49 10.07
N LEU A 314 18.67 -42.56 10.20
CA LEU A 314 17.84 -42.39 11.40
C LEU A 314 16.47 -43.02 11.13
N GLN A 315 16.02 -43.91 12.01
CA GLN A 315 14.64 -44.41 11.98
C GLN A 315 13.80 -43.60 12.97
N LEU A 316 12.78 -42.93 12.45
CA LEU A 316 11.76 -42.23 13.23
C LEU A 316 10.53 -43.14 13.31
N GLY A 317 10.27 -43.75 14.47
CA GLY A 317 9.09 -44.59 14.71
C GLY A 317 8.05 -43.92 15.61
N GLN A 318 6.98 -44.65 15.93
CA GLN A 318 5.79 -44.19 16.67
C GLN A 318 5.04 -43.04 15.96
N LEU A 319 5.10 -42.97 14.64
CA LEU A 319 4.49 -41.89 13.86
C LEU A 319 2.95 -41.97 13.85
N ASP A 320 2.33 -43.11 14.17
CA ASP A 320 0.88 -43.25 14.42
C ASP A 320 0.35 -42.24 15.44
N THR A 321 1.19 -41.89 16.42
CA THR A 321 0.88 -40.92 17.48
C THR A 321 0.94 -39.47 16.99
N VAL A 322 1.54 -39.22 15.82
CA VAL A 322 1.75 -37.91 15.22
C VAL A 322 0.60 -37.60 14.27
N GLN A 323 -0.63 -37.68 14.78
CA GLN A 323 -1.77 -37.10 14.07
C GLN A 323 -1.71 -35.58 14.21
N ILE A 324 -1.10 -34.92 13.22
CA ILE A 324 -1.02 -33.44 13.18
C ILE A 324 -2.42 -32.88 12.93
N ARG A 325 -3.18 -32.66 14.01
CA ARG A 325 -4.53 -32.10 14.00
C ARG A 325 -4.47 -30.59 14.23
N ASN A 326 -3.55 -30.13 15.08
CA ASN A 326 -3.29 -28.74 15.42
C ASN A 326 -1.79 -28.40 15.29
N ALA A 327 -1.45 -27.12 15.49
CA ALA A 327 -0.06 -26.67 15.51
C ALA A 327 0.73 -27.23 16.71
N ASP A 328 0.02 -27.55 17.79
CA ASP A 328 0.58 -27.95 19.08
C ASP A 328 1.13 -29.39 19.06
N ASP A 329 0.63 -30.24 18.15
CA ASP A 329 1.13 -31.60 17.89
C ASP A 329 2.51 -31.59 17.19
N ILE A 330 2.84 -30.47 16.53
CA ILE A 330 4.07 -30.31 15.74
C ILE A 330 5.27 -30.05 16.68
N ALA A 331 5.08 -29.25 17.73
CA ALA A 331 6.14 -28.90 18.68
C ALA A 331 6.81 -30.13 19.35
N PRO A 332 6.10 -31.07 20.01
CA PRO A 332 6.70 -32.26 20.64
C PRO A 332 7.23 -33.28 19.62
N THR A 333 6.83 -33.16 18.35
CA THR A 333 7.37 -33.96 17.25
C THR A 333 8.70 -33.38 16.76
N LEU A 334 8.81 -32.05 16.65
CA LEU A 334 10.08 -31.38 16.40
C LEU A 334 11.04 -31.49 17.60
N ASP A 335 10.55 -31.43 18.84
CA ASP A 335 11.40 -31.56 20.03
C ASP A 335 12.00 -32.98 20.19
N ARG A 336 11.34 -34.02 19.65
CA ARG A 336 11.97 -35.36 19.49
C ARG A 336 13.16 -35.34 18.52
N LEU A 337 13.21 -34.40 17.57
CA LEU A 337 14.37 -34.15 16.69
C LEU A 337 15.38 -33.16 17.30
N VAL A 338 14.98 -32.35 18.28
CA VAL A 338 15.84 -31.37 18.99
C VAL A 338 16.89 -32.09 19.82
N GLY A 339 16.54 -33.20 20.47
CA GLY A 339 17.47 -34.04 21.24
C GLY A 339 18.63 -34.65 20.42
N LEU A 340 18.67 -34.45 19.10
CA LEU A 340 19.63 -35.05 18.18
C LEU A 340 20.59 -34.01 17.53
N SER A 341 20.56 -32.72 17.90
CA SER A 341 21.21 -31.66 17.11
C SER A 341 21.63 -30.39 17.87
N GLU A 342 22.48 -29.58 17.22
CA GLU A 342 22.89 -28.24 17.71
C GLU A 342 21.68 -27.32 17.96
N GLN A 343 21.71 -26.57 19.07
CA GLN A 343 20.59 -25.76 19.53
C GLN A 343 20.82 -24.26 19.46
N SER A 344 19.78 -23.55 19.02
CA SER A 344 19.73 -22.10 18.87
C SER A 344 18.37 -21.56 19.37
N GLN A 345 18.39 -20.44 20.09
CA GLN A 345 17.19 -19.74 20.57
C GLN A 345 16.82 -18.54 19.69
N ARG A 346 17.22 -18.57 18.41
CA ARG A 346 16.98 -17.48 17.45
C ARG A 346 16.82 -17.99 16.03
N PHE A 347 15.89 -17.41 15.28
CA PHE A 347 15.84 -17.54 13.82
C PHE A 347 15.33 -16.23 13.19
N THR A 348 15.28 -16.16 11.87
CA THR A 348 14.81 -14.96 11.16
C THR A 348 13.96 -15.37 9.96
N THR A 349 12.74 -14.84 9.89
CA THR A 349 11.83 -15.00 8.75
C THR A 349 11.88 -13.72 7.92
N TYR A 350 12.02 -13.85 6.61
CA TYR A 350 12.01 -12.70 5.70
C TYR A 350 10.57 -12.30 5.34
N LEU A 351 10.36 -11.00 5.10
CA LEU A 351 9.11 -10.50 4.54
C LEU A 351 9.05 -10.79 3.03
N PRO A 352 7.84 -10.88 2.45
CA PRO A 352 7.63 -11.25 1.05
C PRO A 352 8.06 -10.12 0.08
N THR A 353 9.38 -9.87 -0.03
CA THR A 353 9.95 -8.80 -0.84
C THR A 353 9.52 -8.94 -2.31
N THR A 354 8.82 -7.93 -2.82
CA THR A 354 8.12 -7.97 -4.11
C THR A 354 8.46 -6.77 -4.99
N LEU A 355 8.90 -7.04 -6.22
CA LEU A 355 8.95 -6.05 -7.30
C LEU A 355 7.58 -5.98 -7.98
N ARG A 356 7.09 -4.76 -8.22
CA ARG A 356 5.80 -4.49 -8.86
C ARG A 356 5.99 -3.47 -9.99
N LEU A 357 5.55 -3.84 -11.19
CA LEU A 357 5.37 -2.93 -12.32
C LEU A 357 3.88 -2.82 -12.62
N SER A 358 3.43 -1.62 -12.98
CA SER A 358 2.02 -1.33 -13.26
C SER A 358 1.87 -0.33 -14.40
N ALA A 359 0.86 -0.53 -15.24
CA ALA A 359 0.45 0.39 -16.30
C ALA A 359 -1.07 0.43 -16.35
N ASP A 360 -1.69 1.61 -16.24
CA ASP A 360 -3.14 1.77 -16.09
C ASP A 360 -3.67 2.89 -16.98
N TYR A 361 -4.64 2.56 -17.84
CA TYR A 361 -5.10 3.42 -18.92
C TYR A 361 -6.60 3.74 -18.80
N ARG A 362 -6.92 5.04 -18.85
CA ARG A 362 -8.30 5.56 -18.88
C ARG A 362 -8.82 5.52 -20.31
N LEU A 363 -9.57 4.48 -20.66
CA LEU A 363 -10.16 4.29 -21.99
C LEU A 363 -11.24 5.37 -22.27
N ALA A 364 -12.14 5.55 -21.31
CA ALA A 364 -13.18 6.59 -21.26
C ALA A 364 -13.38 7.06 -19.82
N ASN A 365 -14.23 8.07 -19.58
CA ASN A 365 -14.34 8.77 -18.27
C ASN A 365 -14.48 7.85 -17.04
N HIS A 366 -15.17 6.72 -17.19
CA HIS A 366 -15.37 5.72 -16.12
C HIS A 366 -14.87 4.32 -16.50
N VAL A 367 -14.19 4.15 -17.64
CA VAL A 367 -13.76 2.85 -18.16
C VAL A 367 -12.25 2.81 -18.19
N TYR A 368 -11.66 1.85 -17.47
CA TYR A 368 -10.22 1.71 -17.31
C TYR A 368 -9.78 0.27 -17.60
N ALA A 369 -8.54 0.12 -18.05
CA ALA A 369 -7.84 -1.16 -18.10
C ALA A 369 -6.44 -0.99 -17.51
N GLY A 370 -6.16 -1.73 -16.45
CA GLY A 370 -4.85 -1.73 -15.80
C GLY A 370 -4.16 -3.08 -15.87
N LEU A 371 -2.85 -3.07 -16.02
CA LEU A 371 -1.97 -4.22 -16.11
C LEU A 371 -0.97 -4.17 -14.94
N GLN A 372 -0.94 -5.19 -14.09
CA GLN A 372 0.07 -5.34 -13.04
C GLN A 372 0.93 -6.59 -13.28
N TRP A 373 2.24 -6.39 -13.35
CA TRP A 373 3.22 -7.46 -13.20
C TRP A 373 3.77 -7.45 -11.78
N THR A 374 3.57 -8.55 -11.07
CA THR A 374 4.08 -8.78 -9.72
C THR A 374 5.15 -9.86 -9.81
N GLN A 375 6.30 -9.66 -9.15
CA GLN A 375 7.40 -10.62 -9.15
C GLN A 375 8.00 -10.73 -7.74
N SER A 376 8.01 -11.95 -7.21
CA SER A 376 8.69 -12.28 -5.95
C SER A 376 10.21 -12.18 -6.12
N LEU A 377 10.90 -11.54 -5.18
CA LEU A 377 12.37 -11.47 -5.17
C LEU A 377 13.01 -12.49 -4.21
N LEU A 378 12.20 -13.28 -3.50
CA LEU A 378 12.72 -14.29 -2.56
C LEU A 378 12.95 -15.66 -3.24
N PRO A 379 14.16 -16.24 -3.09
CA PRO A 379 14.43 -17.65 -3.38
C PRO A 379 13.47 -18.62 -2.69
N GLU A 380 13.34 -19.83 -3.23
CA GLU A 380 12.38 -20.84 -2.74
C GLU A 380 12.72 -21.37 -1.35
N ARG A 381 14.03 -21.44 -1.04
CA ARG A 381 14.60 -21.83 0.25
C ARG A 381 14.58 -20.72 1.31
N THR A 382 13.99 -19.55 1.03
CA THR A 382 13.95 -18.47 2.01
C THR A 382 12.91 -18.74 3.09
N ILE A 383 13.37 -18.85 4.33
CA ILE A 383 12.55 -19.02 5.53
C ILE A 383 11.62 -17.82 5.71
N GLY A 384 10.31 -18.07 5.81
CA GLY A 384 9.29 -17.03 5.97
C GLY A 384 8.23 -17.07 4.87
N GLN A 385 7.60 -15.92 4.63
CA GLN A 385 6.52 -15.79 3.65
C GLN A 385 7.10 -15.38 2.30
N ARG A 386 6.88 -16.18 1.25
CA ARG A 386 7.20 -15.77 -0.12
C ARG A 386 6.05 -15.00 -0.74
N SER A 387 6.41 -13.92 -1.43
CA SER A 387 5.51 -13.26 -2.36
C SER A 387 5.36 -14.06 -3.63
N ILE A 388 4.47 -13.58 -4.49
CA ILE A 388 3.97 -14.31 -5.63
C ILE A 388 4.29 -13.57 -6.92
N SER A 389 4.68 -14.35 -7.94
CA SER A 389 4.73 -13.88 -9.32
C SER A 389 3.40 -14.09 -10.04
N SER A 390 2.86 -13.01 -10.61
CA SER A 390 1.59 -13.00 -11.34
C SER A 390 1.54 -11.84 -12.33
N LEU A 391 0.99 -12.07 -13.52
CA LEU A 391 0.58 -11.01 -14.44
C LEU A 391 -0.95 -10.86 -14.36
N VAL A 392 -1.45 -9.64 -14.23
CA VAL A 392 -2.88 -9.36 -14.07
C VAL A 392 -3.31 -8.28 -15.04
N LEU A 393 -4.41 -8.50 -15.77
CA LEU A 393 -5.12 -7.49 -16.53
C LEU A 393 -6.50 -7.25 -15.87
N THR A 394 -6.73 -6.04 -15.36
CA THR A 394 -7.95 -5.63 -14.65
C THR A 394 -8.69 -4.54 -15.44
N PRO A 395 -9.59 -4.90 -16.38
CA PRO A 395 -10.68 -4.02 -16.81
C PRO A 395 -11.59 -3.65 -15.63
N ARG A 396 -11.99 -2.38 -15.53
CA ARG A 396 -12.91 -1.90 -14.50
C ARG A 396 -13.78 -0.73 -14.96
N LEU A 397 -14.97 -0.66 -14.35
CA LEU A 397 -15.85 0.51 -14.34
C LEU A 397 -15.66 1.22 -12.99
N GLU A 398 -15.27 2.50 -13.01
CA GLU A 398 -14.84 3.22 -11.81
C GLU A 398 -15.59 4.56 -11.62
N PHE A 399 -16.34 4.64 -10.52
CA PHE A 399 -16.98 5.85 -9.99
C PHE A 399 -16.56 6.08 -8.53
N SER A 400 -16.81 7.27 -7.99
CA SER A 400 -16.47 7.62 -6.60
C SER A 400 -17.11 6.67 -5.58
N HIS A 401 -18.38 6.31 -5.78
CA HIS A 401 -19.17 5.48 -4.86
C HIS A 401 -19.46 4.05 -5.35
N VAL A 402 -19.21 3.74 -6.63
CA VAL A 402 -19.45 2.40 -7.20
C VAL A 402 -18.27 2.02 -8.08
N GLU A 403 -17.78 0.79 -7.94
CA GLU A 403 -16.71 0.28 -8.79
C GLU A 403 -16.91 -1.22 -9.02
N VAL A 404 -16.69 -1.67 -10.25
CA VAL A 404 -16.78 -3.07 -10.65
C VAL A 404 -15.53 -3.40 -11.47
N ALA A 405 -14.78 -4.42 -11.06
CA ALA A 405 -13.57 -4.85 -11.76
C ALA A 405 -13.58 -6.37 -12.00
N VAL A 406 -13.02 -6.79 -13.13
CA VAL A 406 -12.91 -8.19 -13.53
C VAL A 406 -11.43 -8.51 -13.76
N PRO A 407 -10.63 -8.76 -12.71
CA PRO A 407 -9.23 -9.12 -12.88
C PRO A 407 -9.08 -10.46 -13.60
N VAL A 408 -8.21 -10.49 -14.60
CA VAL A 408 -7.79 -11.68 -15.35
C VAL A 408 -6.33 -11.94 -14.99
N LEU A 409 -6.06 -13.03 -14.27
CA LEU A 409 -4.74 -13.33 -13.72
C LEU A 409 -4.09 -14.51 -14.45
N LEU A 410 -2.79 -14.39 -14.71
CA LEU A 410 -1.91 -15.46 -15.11
C LEU A 410 -0.94 -15.77 -13.95
N THR A 411 -1.20 -16.89 -13.28
CA THR A 411 -0.40 -17.50 -12.20
C THR A 411 0.26 -18.79 -12.71
N ASN A 412 0.86 -19.64 -11.86
CA ASN A 412 1.63 -20.83 -12.28
C ASN A 412 2.62 -20.59 -13.42
N ARG A 413 3.63 -19.75 -13.18
CA ARG A 413 4.63 -19.35 -14.20
C ARG A 413 3.96 -18.80 -15.47
N TYR A 414 2.87 -18.05 -15.27
CA TYR A 414 1.99 -17.47 -16.28
C TYR A 414 1.22 -18.50 -17.17
N ARG A 415 1.00 -19.72 -16.64
CA ARG A 415 0.27 -20.82 -17.32
C ARG A 415 -1.14 -21.06 -16.79
N SER A 416 -1.41 -20.72 -15.53
CA SER A 416 -2.73 -20.91 -14.92
C SER A 416 -3.54 -19.63 -15.09
N LEU A 417 -4.62 -19.71 -15.86
CA LEU A 417 -5.60 -18.64 -15.99
C LEU A 417 -6.57 -18.68 -14.79
N GLN A 418 -6.73 -17.53 -14.14
CA GLN A 418 -7.74 -17.30 -13.11
C GLN A 418 -8.55 -16.07 -13.48
N LEU A 419 -9.85 -16.10 -13.19
CA LEU A 419 -10.77 -15.00 -13.44
C LEU A 419 -11.36 -14.58 -12.10
N GLY A 420 -11.35 -13.30 -11.79
CA GLY A 420 -11.93 -12.75 -10.58
C GLY A 420 -13.04 -11.75 -10.84
N ALA A 421 -13.70 -11.33 -9.76
CA ALA A 421 -14.60 -10.19 -9.77
C ALA A 421 -14.49 -9.41 -8.45
N MET A 422 -14.63 -8.10 -8.54
CA MET A 422 -14.63 -7.18 -7.41
C MET A 422 -15.76 -6.18 -7.57
N VAL A 423 -16.47 -5.90 -6.47
CA VAL A 423 -17.44 -4.81 -6.38
C VAL A 423 -17.17 -3.97 -5.13
N ARG A 424 -17.14 -2.66 -5.30
CA ARG A 424 -17.13 -1.68 -4.21
C ARG A 424 -18.43 -0.87 -4.25
N LEU A 425 -19.18 -0.88 -3.15
CA LEU A 425 -20.44 -0.17 -2.96
C LEU A 425 -20.29 0.79 -1.77
N GLY A 426 -19.96 2.05 -2.08
CA GLY A 426 -19.68 3.10 -1.10
C GLY A 426 -18.58 2.67 -0.13
N PRO A 427 -18.89 2.43 1.15
CA PRO A 427 -17.92 1.97 2.14
C PRO A 427 -17.60 0.47 2.08
N LEU A 428 -18.45 -0.35 1.45
CA LEU A 428 -18.27 -1.81 1.38
C LEU A 428 -17.45 -2.21 0.15
N LEU A 429 -16.55 -3.17 0.34
CA LEU A 429 -15.78 -3.87 -0.67
C LEU A 429 -16.03 -5.38 -0.54
N ILE A 430 -16.21 -6.07 -1.66
CA ILE A 430 -16.12 -7.53 -1.74
C ILE A 430 -15.48 -7.95 -3.06
N GLY A 431 -14.70 -9.03 -3.06
CA GLY A 431 -14.17 -9.63 -4.28
C GLY A 431 -13.48 -10.98 -4.06
N SER A 432 -13.08 -11.57 -5.17
CA SER A 432 -12.31 -12.81 -5.27
C SER A 432 -11.54 -12.76 -6.59
N ASP A 433 -10.24 -13.05 -6.56
CA ASP A 433 -9.37 -13.09 -7.74
C ASP A 433 -9.48 -14.43 -8.50
N ASN A 434 -9.98 -15.51 -7.87
CA ASN A 434 -10.21 -16.83 -8.47
C ASN A 434 -11.69 -17.28 -8.46
N LEU A 435 -12.63 -16.35 -8.61
CA LEU A 435 -14.05 -16.63 -8.76
C LEU A 435 -14.35 -17.58 -9.95
N GLY A 436 -13.50 -17.60 -10.97
CA GLY A 436 -13.58 -18.49 -12.13
C GLY A 436 -13.54 -19.97 -11.77
N GLY A 437 -12.68 -20.37 -10.82
CA GLY A 437 -12.67 -21.75 -10.31
C GLY A 437 -13.97 -22.07 -9.55
N LEU A 438 -14.40 -21.15 -8.67
CA LEU A 438 -15.65 -21.25 -7.91
C LEU A 438 -16.92 -21.25 -8.79
N LEU A 439 -16.82 -20.89 -10.08
CA LEU A 439 -17.90 -20.96 -11.06
C LEU A 439 -17.73 -22.09 -12.09
N GLY A 440 -16.61 -22.83 -12.09
CA GLY A 440 -16.29 -23.87 -13.07
C GLY A 440 -15.87 -23.35 -14.44
N LEU A 441 -15.36 -22.11 -14.51
CA LEU A 441 -14.86 -21.46 -15.72
C LEU A 441 -13.34 -21.66 -15.92
N THR A 442 -12.61 -21.96 -14.84
CA THR A 442 -11.17 -22.23 -14.82
C THR A 442 -10.85 -23.38 -13.86
N ALA A 443 -9.62 -23.90 -13.89
CA ALA A 443 -9.15 -24.97 -13.01
C ALA A 443 -9.21 -24.58 -11.52
N THR A 444 -9.89 -25.39 -10.69
CA THR A 444 -10.11 -25.09 -9.26
C THR A 444 -8.98 -25.65 -8.39
N THR A 445 -7.80 -25.04 -8.51
CA THR A 445 -6.59 -25.40 -7.76
C THR A 445 -6.40 -24.57 -6.47
N GLY A 446 -7.27 -23.59 -6.24
CA GLY A 446 -7.30 -22.71 -5.07
C GLY A 446 -8.60 -21.91 -4.99
N ALA A 447 -8.77 -21.18 -3.90
CA ALA A 447 -9.88 -20.26 -3.66
C ALA A 447 -9.41 -19.06 -2.83
N ASP A 448 -9.96 -17.88 -3.11
CA ASP A 448 -9.73 -16.68 -2.32
C ASP A 448 -11.00 -15.85 -2.18
N VAL A 449 -11.06 -15.05 -1.12
CA VAL A 449 -12.07 -14.03 -0.92
C VAL A 449 -11.46 -12.87 -0.14
N TYR A 450 -11.84 -11.65 -0.52
CA TYR A 450 -11.50 -10.43 0.20
C TYR A 450 -12.73 -9.54 0.43
N VAL A 451 -12.78 -8.93 1.61
CA VAL A 451 -13.89 -8.09 2.07
C VAL A 451 -13.34 -6.88 2.82
N GLY A 452 -14.04 -5.74 2.77
CA GLY A 452 -13.61 -4.57 3.51
C GLY A 452 -14.69 -3.53 3.76
N LEU A 453 -14.51 -2.80 4.85
CA LEU A 453 -15.34 -1.67 5.24
C LEU A 453 -14.44 -0.45 5.52
N GLY A 454 -14.66 0.65 4.79
CA GLY A 454 -13.90 1.88 4.97
C GLY A 454 -14.69 3.14 4.62
N LEU A 455 -14.53 4.19 5.43
CA LEU A 455 -15.23 5.46 5.28
C LEU A 455 -14.36 6.45 4.49
N ALA A 456 -14.90 6.97 3.39
CA ALA A 456 -14.22 7.90 2.49
C ALA A 456 -14.78 9.33 2.64
N LEU A 457 -13.94 10.27 3.07
CA LEU A 457 -14.21 11.70 2.94
C LEU A 457 -13.57 12.20 1.64
N HIS A 458 -14.32 12.16 0.55
CA HIS A 458 -13.86 12.66 -0.74
C HIS A 458 -13.49 14.16 -0.71
N LYS A 459 -12.46 14.55 -1.46
CA LYS A 459 -12.23 15.97 -1.80
C LYS A 459 -13.44 16.50 -2.58
N LYS A 460 -13.67 17.81 -2.50
CA LYS A 460 -14.80 18.50 -3.16
C LYS A 460 -14.29 19.76 -3.83
N ARG A 461 -14.87 20.10 -4.99
CA ARG A 461 -14.71 21.43 -5.59
C ARG A 461 -15.24 22.50 -4.63
N LEU A 462 -14.64 23.70 -4.64
CA LEU A 462 -15.23 24.85 -3.97
C LEU A 462 -16.66 25.10 -4.50
N LYS A 463 -17.55 25.58 -3.63
CA LYS A 463 -18.93 25.90 -3.99
C LYS A 463 -19.08 27.39 -4.22
N ASP A 464 -19.78 27.70 -5.28
CA ASP A 464 -20.18 29.01 -5.81
C ASP A 464 -21.65 28.78 -6.27
N ARG A 465 -22.58 29.68 -5.90
CA ARG A 465 -24.02 29.44 -6.03
C ARG A 465 -24.65 30.12 -7.24
N ASP A 466 -24.26 31.34 -7.56
CA ASP A 466 -24.77 32.11 -8.70
C ASP A 466 -23.82 32.12 -9.91
N LYS A 467 -22.55 31.74 -9.73
CA LYS A 467 -21.49 31.51 -10.74
C LYS A 467 -20.80 32.77 -11.22
N ASP A 468 -20.24 33.55 -10.30
CA ASP A 468 -19.40 34.72 -10.60
C ASP A 468 -17.88 34.45 -10.45
N GLY A 469 -17.48 33.34 -9.81
CA GLY A 469 -16.07 33.00 -9.54
C GLY A 469 -15.59 33.30 -8.12
N VAL A 470 -16.45 33.78 -7.22
CA VAL A 470 -16.20 33.86 -5.78
C VAL A 470 -16.79 32.62 -5.10
N SER A 471 -16.08 32.03 -4.14
CA SER A 471 -16.66 30.91 -3.38
C SER A 471 -17.65 31.41 -2.34
N ASN A 472 -18.72 30.65 -2.08
CA ASN A 472 -19.75 30.85 -1.04
C ASN A 472 -19.21 31.02 0.40
N LYS A 473 -17.89 31.00 0.61
CA LYS A 473 -17.21 31.25 1.88
C LYS A 473 -16.65 32.68 1.97
N LEU A 474 -16.25 33.28 0.84
CA LEU A 474 -15.70 34.63 0.75
C LEU A 474 -16.70 35.63 0.14
N ASP A 475 -17.69 35.10 -0.57
CA ASP A 475 -18.82 35.78 -1.18
C ASP A 475 -19.79 36.37 -0.13
N LYS A 476 -20.02 37.68 -0.21
CA LYS A 476 -20.96 38.46 0.61
C LYS A 476 -22.39 38.48 0.05
N CYS A 477 -22.58 38.31 -1.25
CA CYS A 477 -23.85 38.45 -1.94
C CYS A 477 -24.31 37.18 -2.68
N PRO A 478 -24.22 35.95 -2.09
CA PRO A 478 -24.23 34.66 -2.82
C PRO A 478 -25.53 34.23 -3.52
N LYS A 479 -26.43 35.15 -3.85
CA LYS A 479 -27.63 34.93 -4.69
C LYS A 479 -27.55 35.68 -6.02
N VAL A 480 -26.65 36.66 -6.14
CA VAL A 480 -26.59 37.64 -7.21
C VAL A 480 -25.13 37.85 -7.55
N LYS A 481 -24.76 37.50 -8.78
CA LYS A 481 -23.37 37.59 -9.25
C LYS A 481 -22.77 38.97 -9.04
N GLY A 482 -21.53 39.01 -8.62
CA GLY A 482 -20.76 40.24 -8.49
C GLY A 482 -19.38 40.18 -9.10
N THR A 483 -18.45 40.90 -8.47
CA THR A 483 -17.03 40.88 -8.82
C THR A 483 -16.17 40.38 -7.65
N TRP A 484 -15.01 39.81 -7.96
CA TRP A 484 -14.02 39.44 -6.93
C TRP A 484 -13.52 40.64 -6.13
N ALA A 485 -13.43 41.83 -6.75
CA ALA A 485 -13.04 43.06 -6.06
C ALA A 485 -14.02 43.42 -4.93
N LEU A 486 -15.32 43.22 -5.16
CA LEU A 486 -16.40 43.50 -4.22
C LEU A 486 -16.86 42.25 -3.44
N GLN A 487 -16.03 41.20 -3.43
CA GLN A 487 -16.27 39.96 -2.69
C GLN A 487 -17.62 39.32 -3.03
N GLY A 488 -17.92 39.21 -4.33
CA GLY A 488 -19.13 38.54 -4.85
C GLY A 488 -20.36 39.45 -4.95
N CYS A 489 -20.26 40.72 -4.56
CA CYS A 489 -21.38 41.66 -4.70
C CYS A 489 -21.39 42.38 -6.06
N PRO A 490 -22.58 42.62 -6.63
CA PRO A 490 -22.76 43.45 -7.82
C PRO A 490 -22.43 44.91 -7.55
N ASP A 491 -22.15 45.60 -8.64
CA ASP A 491 -21.86 47.02 -8.81
C ASP A 491 -22.39 47.34 -10.21
N GLN A 492 -23.52 48.03 -10.27
CA GLN A 492 -24.32 48.18 -11.50
C GLN A 492 -23.86 49.34 -12.41
N ASP A 493 -23.19 50.37 -11.87
CA ASP A 493 -22.72 51.54 -12.64
C ASP A 493 -21.19 51.67 -12.74
N GLY A 494 -20.43 50.96 -11.92
CA GLY A 494 -18.98 50.80 -12.01
C GLY A 494 -18.16 51.77 -11.15
N ASP A 495 -18.74 52.40 -10.13
CA ASP A 495 -18.01 53.35 -9.27
C ASP A 495 -17.05 52.68 -8.26
N GLY A 496 -17.20 51.37 -8.04
CA GLY A 496 -16.39 50.58 -7.11
C GLY A 496 -17.02 50.38 -5.71
N ILE A 497 -18.28 50.78 -5.53
CA ILE A 497 -19.12 50.47 -4.37
C ILE A 497 -20.11 49.37 -4.80
N ALA A 498 -20.45 48.47 -3.88
CA ALA A 498 -21.45 47.45 -4.16
C ALA A 498 -22.89 47.97 -3.99
N ASP A 499 -23.83 47.53 -4.83
CA ASP A 499 -25.25 47.97 -4.85
C ASP A 499 -25.94 47.99 -3.46
N ALA A 500 -25.50 47.12 -2.55
CA ALA A 500 -26.05 46.97 -1.20
C ALA A 500 -25.44 47.92 -0.14
N ALA A 501 -24.44 48.73 -0.53
CA ALA A 501 -23.75 49.72 0.30
C ALA A 501 -23.79 51.14 -0.32
N ASP A 502 -24.03 51.21 -1.62
CA ASP A 502 -24.32 52.44 -2.37
C ASP A 502 -25.73 52.99 -2.06
N ALA A 503 -25.88 54.31 -2.12
CA ALA A 503 -27.14 55.03 -1.98
C ALA A 503 -27.81 55.36 -3.33
N CYS A 504 -27.09 55.28 -4.46
CA CYS A 504 -27.58 55.52 -5.81
C CYS A 504 -27.13 54.45 -6.84
N PRO A 505 -27.54 53.15 -6.74
CA PRO A 505 -27.02 52.00 -7.53
C PRO A 505 -27.25 51.96 -9.05
N THR A 506 -27.37 53.12 -9.69
CA THR A 506 -27.55 53.31 -11.12
C THR A 506 -26.90 54.61 -11.64
N GLU A 507 -26.23 55.39 -10.78
CA GLU A 507 -25.72 56.74 -11.06
C GLU A 507 -24.36 57.00 -10.35
N ALA A 508 -23.31 56.33 -10.83
CA ALA A 508 -21.93 56.36 -10.31
C ALA A 508 -21.46 57.67 -9.67
N GLY A 509 -20.88 57.57 -8.47
CA GLY A 509 -20.43 58.73 -7.68
C GLY A 509 -19.16 58.49 -6.85
N PRO A 510 -18.72 59.48 -6.06
CA PRO A 510 -17.61 59.30 -5.15
C PRO A 510 -18.03 58.56 -3.87
N SER A 511 -17.11 57.78 -3.32
CA SER A 511 -17.28 57.06 -2.03
C SER A 511 -17.65 58.00 -0.87
N GLU A 512 -17.17 59.23 -0.94
CA GLU A 512 -17.40 60.36 -0.06
C GLU A 512 -18.88 60.79 -0.01
N ASN A 513 -19.61 60.58 -1.11
CA ASN A 513 -21.05 60.82 -1.23
C ASN A 513 -21.87 59.51 -1.29
N LYS A 514 -21.27 58.38 -0.88
CA LYS A 514 -21.88 57.03 -0.88
C LYS A 514 -22.40 56.61 -2.26
N GLY A 515 -21.65 56.90 -3.32
CA GLY A 515 -21.97 56.53 -4.70
C GLY A 515 -23.01 57.39 -5.41
N CYS A 516 -23.64 58.35 -4.72
CA CYS A 516 -24.51 59.32 -5.40
C CYS A 516 -23.71 60.41 -6.14
N PRO A 517 -24.18 60.92 -7.29
CA PRO A 517 -23.53 62.02 -8.00
C PRO A 517 -23.43 63.30 -7.17
N LEU A 518 -22.36 64.07 -7.38
CA LEU A 518 -22.25 65.41 -6.81
C LEU A 518 -23.07 66.42 -7.66
N PRO A 519 -23.73 67.42 -7.03
CA PRO A 519 -24.38 68.50 -7.78
C PRO A 519 -23.35 69.28 -8.62
N ALA A 520 -23.76 69.72 -9.80
CA ALA A 520 -22.89 70.20 -10.88
C ALA A 520 -22.13 71.53 -10.65
N THR A 521 -21.97 71.96 -9.39
CA THR A 521 -21.29 73.22 -9.01
C THR A 521 -19.79 73.09 -8.74
N GLU A 522 -19.23 71.87 -8.66
CA GLU A 522 -17.81 71.65 -8.31
C GLU A 522 -16.96 70.95 -9.40
N GLN A 523 -17.42 70.97 -10.66
CA GLN A 523 -16.67 70.39 -11.80
C GLN A 523 -16.17 71.43 -12.84
N SER A 524 -15.50 72.51 -12.42
CA SER A 524 -14.49 73.16 -13.28
C SER A 524 -13.60 74.18 -12.56
N ALA A 525 -12.28 73.97 -12.56
CA ALA A 525 -11.29 75.04 -12.42
C ALA A 525 -9.95 74.63 -13.08
N PRO A 526 -9.76 74.83 -14.39
CA PRO A 526 -8.45 74.70 -15.03
C PRO A 526 -7.52 75.79 -14.48
N VAL A 527 -6.38 75.43 -13.90
CA VAL A 527 -5.43 76.41 -13.34
C VAL A 527 -4.73 77.15 -14.48
N VAL A 528 -5.10 78.41 -14.68
CA VAL A 528 -4.45 79.34 -15.61
C VAL A 528 -3.93 80.55 -14.84
N PRO A 529 -2.61 80.68 -14.61
CA PRO A 529 -1.98 81.93 -14.17
C PRO A 529 -1.90 82.90 -15.35
N ALA A 530 -2.37 84.14 -15.16
CA ALA A 530 -2.23 85.21 -16.14
C ALA A 530 -0.84 85.87 -16.09
N SER A 531 -0.44 86.52 -17.19
CA SER A 531 0.65 87.51 -17.21
C SER A 531 0.23 88.79 -16.43
N THR A 532 1.02 89.82 -16.16
CA THR A 532 2.22 90.48 -16.77
C THR A 532 2.77 91.48 -15.69
N PRO A 533 3.83 92.33 -15.88
CA PRO A 533 4.92 92.40 -16.86
C PRO A 533 6.35 92.57 -16.25
N GLU A 534 7.34 92.79 -17.13
CA GLU A 534 8.74 93.24 -16.90
C GLU A 534 8.87 94.74 -16.46
N PRO A 535 10.07 95.38 -16.30
CA PRO A 535 11.45 94.95 -16.65
C PRO A 535 12.59 95.21 -15.61
N THR A 536 13.76 94.57 -15.78
CA THR A 536 15.07 95.26 -16.08
C THR A 536 16.25 94.28 -16.26
N THR A 537 17.12 94.58 -17.23
CA THR A 537 18.33 93.83 -17.70
C THR A 537 19.62 94.46 -17.12
N PRO A 538 20.88 93.98 -17.38
CA PRO A 538 21.38 92.74 -18.02
C PRO A 538 22.31 91.90 -17.08
N THR A 539 22.88 90.73 -17.45
CA THR A 539 24.16 90.59 -18.22
C THR A 539 24.54 89.10 -18.43
N GLN A 540 25.14 88.75 -19.58
CA GLN A 540 25.78 87.45 -19.94
C GLN A 540 27.32 87.58 -19.94
N PRO A 541 28.16 86.52 -20.06
CA PRO A 541 27.93 85.10 -20.46
C PRO A 541 28.22 84.12 -19.27
N GLU A 542 28.44 82.80 -19.35
CA GLU A 542 29.12 81.94 -20.35
C GLU A 542 28.71 80.44 -20.26
N GLN A 543 29.20 79.62 -21.19
CA GLN A 543 28.81 78.22 -21.43
C GLN A 543 29.60 77.22 -20.57
N THR A 544 29.04 76.03 -20.26
CA THR A 544 29.65 74.72 -20.60
C THR A 544 28.82 73.49 -20.14
N VAL A 545 28.85 72.44 -20.98
CA VAL A 545 28.84 70.98 -20.69
C VAL A 545 27.77 70.36 -19.77
N ALA A 546 27.16 69.27 -20.24
CA ALA A 546 26.27 68.38 -19.48
C ALA A 546 26.98 67.09 -18.99
N PRO A 547 26.45 66.45 -17.92
CA PRO A 547 26.57 65.01 -17.78
C PRO A 547 25.25 64.28 -17.44
N THR A 548 25.06 63.15 -18.12
CA THR A 548 24.61 61.80 -17.66
C THR A 548 23.61 61.66 -16.48
N PRO A 549 22.54 60.83 -16.61
CA PRO A 549 21.50 60.67 -15.59
C PRO A 549 21.94 59.88 -14.33
N PRO A 550 21.23 60.05 -13.18
CA PRO A 550 21.49 59.33 -11.94
C PRO A 550 21.09 57.85 -11.98
N ALA A 551 21.73 57.05 -11.12
CA ALA A 551 21.64 55.59 -11.12
C ALA A 551 20.48 55.00 -10.27
N THR A 552 20.16 53.73 -10.56
CA THR A 552 19.15 52.89 -9.89
C THR A 552 19.45 52.68 -8.39
N PRO A 553 18.45 52.68 -7.49
CA PRO A 553 18.65 52.35 -6.08
C PRO A 553 18.92 50.86 -5.83
N THR A 554 19.89 50.58 -4.95
CA THR A 554 20.31 49.24 -4.51
C THR A 554 19.35 48.63 -3.47
N PRO A 555 19.08 47.30 -3.48
CA PRO A 555 18.28 46.65 -2.43
C PRO A 555 18.98 46.61 -1.06
N PRO A 556 18.22 46.47 0.05
CA PRO A 556 18.76 46.41 1.41
C PRO A 556 19.52 45.11 1.72
N ALA A 557 20.43 45.17 2.70
CA ALA A 557 21.37 44.10 3.02
C ALA A 557 20.77 42.95 3.85
N THR A 558 21.32 41.75 3.66
CA THR A 558 21.03 40.54 4.46
C THR A 558 21.84 40.54 5.77
N PRO A 559 21.28 40.11 6.92
CA PRO A 559 22.03 39.98 8.17
C PRO A 559 22.99 38.77 8.16
N THR A 560 24.19 38.98 8.74
CA THR A 560 25.25 37.96 8.93
C THR A 560 24.94 37.05 10.12
N PRO A 561 25.27 35.73 10.07
CA PRO A 561 25.00 34.81 11.17
C PRO A 561 25.90 35.01 12.40
N GLU A 562 25.33 34.67 13.57
CA GLU A 562 25.97 34.76 14.89
C GLU A 562 26.87 33.54 15.18
N GLN A 563 27.95 33.71 15.97
CA GLN A 563 28.92 32.64 16.25
C GLN A 563 28.52 31.79 17.48
N PRO A 564 28.75 30.47 17.47
CA PRO A 564 28.51 29.61 18.63
C PRO A 564 29.63 29.72 19.68
N LEU A 565 29.23 29.77 20.96
CA LEU A 565 30.14 29.67 22.11
C LEU A 565 30.63 28.22 22.34
N PRO A 566 31.85 28.01 22.88
CA PRO A 566 32.40 26.67 23.12
C PRO A 566 31.79 26.00 24.36
N ILE A 567 31.59 24.67 24.28
CA ILE A 567 31.16 23.82 25.40
C ILE A 567 32.41 23.11 25.98
N PRO A 568 32.65 23.13 27.30
CA PRO A 568 33.81 22.50 27.91
C PRO A 568 33.64 20.97 28.02
N THR A 569 34.67 20.22 27.61
CA THR A 569 34.77 18.78 27.82
C THR A 569 35.33 18.44 29.20
N THR A 570 34.57 17.69 30.00
CA THR A 570 35.10 16.97 31.17
C THR A 570 34.54 15.54 31.18
N ALA A 571 35.39 14.56 31.45
CA ALA A 571 35.03 13.16 31.58
C ALA A 571 35.65 12.62 32.89
N PRO A 572 34.89 11.92 33.74
CA PRO A 572 35.41 11.35 34.97
C PRO A 572 36.04 9.97 34.72
N THR A 573 37.31 9.80 35.08
CA THR A 573 37.95 8.49 35.31
C THR A 573 37.60 7.95 36.70
N PRO A 574 37.69 6.62 36.93
CA PRO A 574 37.27 5.99 38.19
C PRO A 574 38.34 6.11 39.30
N PRO A 575 37.94 6.01 40.58
CA PRO A 575 38.85 5.80 41.70
C PRO A 575 39.24 4.31 41.84
N THR A 576 40.40 4.06 42.45
CA THR A 576 40.93 2.74 42.80
C THR A 576 41.32 2.73 44.28
N ASP A 577 41.11 1.59 44.97
CA ASP A 577 41.71 1.23 46.27
C ASP A 577 41.34 2.13 47.48
N LEU A 578 41.33 1.70 48.76
CA LEU A 578 41.45 0.43 49.51
C LEU A 578 40.74 0.69 50.90
N PRO A 579 40.68 -0.19 51.93
CA PRO A 579 41.36 -1.47 52.17
C PRO A 579 40.48 -2.74 52.05
#